data_AF-A0A357B448-F1
#
_entry.id   AF-A0A357B448-F1
#
_cell.length_a   1.000
_cell.length_b   1.000
_cell.length_c   1.000
_cell.angle_alpha   90.00
_cell.angle_beta   90.00
_cell.angle_gamma   90.00
#
_symmetry.space_group_name_H-M   'P 1'
#
loop_
_entity.id
_entity.type
_entity.pdbx_description
1 polymer ?
#
loop_
_entity_poly.entity_id
_entity_poly.type
_entity_poly.pdbx_seq_one_letter_code
_entity_poly.pdbx_strand_id
1 'polypeptide(L)'
;VLDGTAFDMTVTEGVRYFMACLPVAFGGWLSAIAQGRVAAASINILAKKPEDWAKGMILCITVEFYAILALLASFLMLINIG
;
A
#
# COMPACT_ATOMS: atom_id res chain seq x y z
N VAL A 1 18.52 6.87 -16.54
CA VAL A 1 17.85 5.56 -16.36
C VAL A 1 17.29 4.93 -17.65
N LEU A 2 17.07 5.69 -18.75
CA LEU A 2 16.62 5.14 -20.04
C LEU A 2 17.69 5.26 -21.16
N ASP A 3 18.97 5.01 -20.84
CA ASP A 3 20.08 5.23 -21.79
C ASP A 3 20.76 3.92 -22.26
N GLY A 4 20.09 2.77 -22.13
CA GLY A 4 20.60 1.50 -22.69
C GLY A 4 21.85 0.91 -22.01
N THR A 5 22.40 1.55 -20.98
CA THR A 5 23.52 1.04 -20.16
C THR A 5 23.04 0.18 -18.99
N ALA A 6 22.08 -0.72 -19.23
CA ALA A 6 21.61 -1.68 -18.22
C ALA A 6 22.73 -2.61 -17.68
N PHE A 7 23.92 -2.57 -18.28
CA PHE A 7 25.10 -3.36 -17.91
C PHE A 7 25.92 -2.81 -16.74
N ASP A 8 25.65 -1.59 -16.25
CA ASP A 8 26.41 -1.01 -15.12
C ASP A 8 25.63 -0.99 -13.79
N MET A 9 24.48 -1.66 -13.74
CA MET A 9 23.74 -1.80 -12.49
C MET A 9 24.36 -2.95 -11.68
N THR A 10 25.25 -2.58 -10.76
CA THR A 10 25.83 -3.53 -9.80
C THR A 10 24.71 -4.26 -9.03
N VAL A 11 24.93 -5.53 -8.67
CA VAL A 11 23.97 -6.35 -7.89
C VAL A 11 23.50 -5.62 -6.62
N THR A 12 24.37 -4.83 -5.99
CA THR A 12 24.03 -3.96 -4.85
C THR A 12 22.92 -2.96 -5.16
N GLU A 13 22.92 -2.32 -6.34
CA GLU A 13 21.85 -1.39 -6.74
C GLU A 13 20.51 -2.13 -6.94
N GLY A 14 20.54 -3.31 -7.58
CA GLY A 14 19.36 -4.15 -7.73
C GLY A 14 18.74 -4.56 -6.39
N VAL A 15 19.57 -4.92 -5.40
CA VAL A 15 19.12 -5.25 -4.04
C VAL A 15 18.55 -4.02 -3.34
N ARG A 16 19.14 -2.83 -3.49
CA ARG A 16 18.61 -1.58 -2.93
C ARG A 16 17.20 -1.29 -3.46
N TYR A 17 17.00 -1.37 -4.78
CA TYR A 17 15.68 -1.19 -5.38
C TYR A 17 14.66 -2.25 -4.92
N PHE A 18 15.08 -3.51 -4.79
CA PHE A 18 14.22 -4.57 -4.26
C PHE A 18 13.79 -4.27 -2.82
N MET A 19 14.73 -3.87 -1.95
CA MET A 19 14.46 -3.50 -0.57
C MET A 19 13.56 -2.27 -0.45
N ALA A 20 13.68 -1.30 -1.35
CA ALA A 20 12.82 -0.12 -1.38
C ALA A 20 11.36 -0.45 -1.73
N CYS A 21 11.09 -1.56 -2.44
CA CYS A 21 9.74 -2.00 -2.78
C CYS A 21 9.10 -2.89 -1.69
N LEU A 22 9.86 -3.39 -0.72
CA LEU A 22 9.33 -4.22 0.36
C LEU A 22 8.21 -3.53 1.17
N PRO A 23 8.37 -2.27 1.63
CA PRO A 23 7.38 -1.66 2.51
C PRO A 23 5.98 -1.60 1.88
N VAL A 24 5.85 -1.25 0.60
CA VAL A 24 4.56 -1.22 -0.11
C VAL A 24 4.04 -2.63 -0.38
N ALA A 25 4.91 -3.60 -0.66
CA ALA A 25 4.49 -4.98 -0.87
C ALA A 25 3.83 -5.55 0.40
N PHE A 26 4.47 -5.39 1.56
CA PHE A 26 3.94 -5.88 2.83
C PHE A 26 2.79 -5.00 3.36
N GLY A 27 2.95 -3.67 3.33
CA GLY A 27 1.95 -2.74 3.82
C GLY A 27 0.66 -2.76 3.00
N GLY A 28 0.78 -2.84 1.67
CA GLY A 28 -0.35 -2.99 0.76
C GLY A 28 -1.05 -4.35 0.92
N TRP A 29 -0.29 -5.44 1.05
CA TRP A 29 -0.85 -6.77 1.28
C TRP A 29 -1.67 -6.85 2.57
N LEU A 30 -1.09 -6.42 3.69
CA LEU A 30 -1.76 -6.48 4.99
C LEU A 30 -2.99 -5.57 5.03
N SER A 31 -2.87 -4.37 4.45
CA SER A 31 -3.99 -3.43 4.32
C SER A 31 -5.13 -4.02 3.48
N ALA A 32 -4.84 -4.66 2.35
CA ALA A 32 -5.85 -5.23 1.46
C ALA A 32 -6.71 -6.31 2.16
N ILE A 33 -6.08 -7.17 2.99
CA ILE A 33 -6.80 -8.18 3.77
C ILE A 33 -7.75 -7.52 4.77
N ALA A 34 -7.28 -6.50 5.49
CA ALA A 34 -8.11 -5.76 6.44
C ALA A 34 -9.26 -5.05 5.71
N GLN A 35 -8.97 -4.38 4.59
CA GLN A 35 -9.92 -3.64 3.77
C GLN A 35 -11.04 -4.52 3.22
N GLY A 36 -10.74 -5.72 2.75
CA GLY A 36 -11.77 -6.69 2.34
C GLY A 36 -12.72 -7.07 3.48
N ARG A 37 -12.19 -7.22 4.70
CA ARG A 37 -13.00 -7.56 5.89
C ARG A 37 -13.88 -6.41 6.35
N VAL A 38 -13.33 -5.18 6.45
CA VAL A 38 -14.15 -4.02 6.82
C VAL A 38 -15.17 -3.68 5.73
N ALA A 39 -14.85 -3.84 4.45
CA ALA A 39 -15.83 -3.65 3.38
C ALA A 39 -17.03 -4.60 3.51
N ALA A 40 -16.79 -5.90 3.73
CA ALA A 40 -17.86 -6.88 3.93
C ALA A 40 -18.72 -6.56 5.16
N ALA A 41 -18.10 -6.14 6.27
CA ALA A 41 -18.81 -5.72 7.48
C ALA A 41 -19.64 -4.45 7.24
N SER A 42 -19.09 -3.46 6.55
CA SER A 42 -19.74 -2.20 6.21
C SER A 42 -20.98 -2.40 5.33
N ILE A 43 -20.93 -3.31 4.36
CA ILE A 43 -22.09 -3.66 3.53
C ILE A 43 -23.18 -4.36 4.36
N ASN A 44 -22.82 -5.23 5.30
CA ASN A 44 -23.80 -5.87 6.18
C ASN A 44 -24.53 -4.86 7.10
N ILE A 45 -23.78 -3.86 7.61
CA ILE A 45 -24.35 -2.77 8.42
C ILE A 45 -25.26 -1.90 7.55
N LEU A 46 -24.80 -1.48 6.36
CA LEU A 46 -25.56 -0.70 5.40
C LEU A 46 -26.90 -1.37 5.04
N ALA A 47 -26.91 -2.69 4.85
CA ALA A 47 -28.11 -3.44 4.53
C ALA A 47 -29.16 -3.47 5.67
N LYS A 48 -28.73 -3.36 6.94
CA LYS A 48 -29.63 -3.39 8.11
C LYS A 48 -30.01 -2.00 8.61
N LYS A 49 -29.08 -1.05 8.52
CA LYS A 49 -29.19 0.32 9.02
C LYS A 49 -28.48 1.27 8.06
N PRO A 50 -29.16 1.72 6.99
CA PRO A 50 -28.54 2.54 5.96
C PRO A 50 -28.09 3.91 6.48
N GLU A 51 -28.66 4.38 7.57
CA GLU A 51 -28.27 5.59 8.30
C GLU A 51 -26.86 5.52 8.93
N ASP A 52 -26.32 4.32 9.21
CA ASP A 52 -24.99 4.12 9.79
C ASP A 52 -23.87 3.91 8.74
N TRP A 53 -24.15 4.14 7.45
CA TRP A 53 -23.22 3.91 6.33
C TRP A 53 -21.85 4.60 6.49
N ALA A 54 -21.82 5.81 7.03
CA ALA A 54 -20.60 6.61 7.19
C ALA A 54 -19.60 5.96 8.16
N LYS A 55 -20.09 5.27 9.20
CA LYS A 55 -19.23 4.56 10.18
C LYS A 55 -18.45 3.44 9.50
N GLY A 56 -19.10 2.71 8.60
CA GLY A 56 -18.46 1.64 7.83
C GLY A 56 -17.41 2.18 6.83
N MET A 57 -17.69 3.32 6.20
CA MET A 57 -16.75 3.96 5.28
C MET A 57 -15.47 4.43 5.99
N ILE A 58 -15.60 5.06 7.16
CA ILE A 58 -14.45 5.55 7.95
C ILE A 58 -13.50 4.41 8.33
N LEU A 59 -14.04 3.24 8.69
CA LEU A 59 -13.23 2.06 9.02
C LEU A 59 -12.46 1.54 7.78
N CYS A 60 -13.08 1.55 6.60
CA CYS A 60 -12.41 1.25 5.33
C CYS A 60 -11.29 2.24 4.99
N ILE A 61 -11.53 3.54 5.14
CA ILE A 61 -10.53 4.57 4.85
C ILE A 61 -9.33 4.46 5.82
N THR A 62 -9.59 4.12 7.09
CA THR A 62 -8.53 3.99 8.08
C THR A 62 -7.53 2.89 7.70
N VAL A 63 -8.02 1.74 7.21
CA VAL A 63 -7.11 0.67 6.78
C VAL A 63 -6.35 1.06 5.50
N GLU A 64 -7.02 1.74 4.57
CA GLU A 64 -6.41 2.23 3.33
C GLU A 64 -5.28 3.25 3.57
N PHE A 65 -5.41 4.10 4.59
CA PHE A 65 -4.38 5.07 4.96
C PHE A 65 -3.02 4.40 5.28
N TYR A 66 -3.03 3.20 5.87
CA TYR A 66 -1.79 2.45 6.13
C TYR A 66 -1.10 1.97 4.84
N ALA A 67 -1.86 1.61 3.80
CA ALA A 67 -1.29 1.31 2.48
C ALA A 67 -0.63 2.55 1.85
N ILE A 68 -1.26 3.72 2.00
CA ILE A 68 -0.70 4.99 1.51
C ILE A 68 0.61 5.33 2.22
N LEU A 69 0.69 5.14 3.54
CA LEU A 69 1.92 5.35 4.30
C LEU A 69 3.04 4.39 3.85
N ALA A 70 2.71 3.13 3.59
CA ALA A 70 3.65 2.13 3.11
C ALA A 70 4.16 2.44 1.68
N LEU A 71 3.27 2.95 0.83
CA LEU A 71 3.61 3.46 -0.50
C LEU A 71 4.55 4.67 -0.37
N LEU A 72 4.23 5.63 0.49
CA LEU A 72 5.06 6.82 0.73
C LEU A 72 6.46 6.45 1.22
N ALA A 73 6.55 5.51 2.16
CA ALA A 73 7.85 5.01 2.66
C ALA A 73 8.69 4.37 1.54
N SER A 74 8.06 3.55 0.69
CA SER A 74 8.73 2.92 -0.46
C SER A 74 9.17 3.96 -1.48
N PHE A 75 8.33 4.96 -1.74
CA PHE A 75 8.62 6.05 -2.66
C PHE A 75 9.79 6.92 -2.18
N LEU A 76 9.84 7.24 -0.87
CA LEU A 76 10.98 7.92 -0.24
C LEU A 76 12.27 7.10 -0.34
N MET A 77 12.21 5.79 -0.11
CA MET A 77 13.38 4.91 -0.27
C MET A 77 13.88 4.89 -1.72
N LEU A 78 12.98 4.83 -2.70
CA LEU A 78 13.33 4.86 -4.12
C LEU A 78 14.01 6.18 -4.53
N ILE A 79 13.49 7.32 -4.07
CA ILE A 79 14.10 8.63 -4.33
C ILE A 79 15.48 8.75 -3.68
N ASN A 80 15.70 8.12 -2.52
CA ASN A 80 16.98 8.17 -1.81
C ASN A 80 18.05 7.25 -2.43
N ILE A 81 17.66 6.31 -3.30
CA ILE A 81 18.59 5.42 -4.01
C ILE A 81 19.19 6.09 -5.25
N GLY A 82 18.40 6.92 -5.93
CA GLY A 82 18.78 7.64 -7.14
C GLY A 82 19.57 8.91 -6.92
#